data_AF-A0A7W8UII0-F1
#
_entry.id   AF-A0A7W8UII0-F1
#
_cell.length_a   1.000
_cell.length_b   1.000
_cell.length_c   1.000
_cell.angle_alpha   90.00
_cell.angle_beta   90.00
_cell.angle_gamma   90.00
#
_symmetry.space_group_name_H-M   'P 1'
#
loop_
_entity.id
_entity.type
_entity.pdbx_description
1 polymer ?
#
loop_
_entity_poly.entity_id
_entity_poly.type
_entity_poly.pdbx_seq_one_letter_code
_entity_poly.pdbx_strand_id
1 'polypeptide(L)'
;MAEHSILQDTTAAINAVRGGTFPRSCPGKPLPMGEIGGSFAVGILYGLDVARRSLARTAPDMEFCLAVAFTKEESFETASETLLPDRPVSPHPNLVTEAGLKALELQFQQAREAYDAASTIEDVNERRRQTANPLRDLRYLAARLRTAHLVPDPTSTDVVAFGSTVTFRRNDGRVQTYRIVGEDEADPKAGSISYVSPVARLLMGKAAGDAVEAGGQELEIIAIA
;
A
#
# COMPACT_ATOMS: atom_id res chain seq x y z
N MET A 1 -27.87 -38.17 -26.19
CA MET A 1 -29.02 -38.01 -25.28
C MET A 1 -28.59 -38.51 -23.91
N ALA A 2 -28.94 -37.76 -22.86
CA ALA A 2 -28.48 -37.88 -21.46
C ALA A 2 -27.03 -37.40 -21.27
N GLU A 3 -26.66 -36.50 -20.34
CA GLU A 3 -27.32 -36.04 -19.12
C GLU A 3 -27.15 -34.52 -18.94
N HIS A 4 -28.28 -33.85 -18.73
CA HIS A 4 -28.40 -32.50 -18.20
C HIS A 4 -28.59 -32.62 -16.68
N SER A 5 -28.27 -31.55 -15.94
CA SER A 5 -28.80 -31.21 -14.60
C SER A 5 -27.97 -31.61 -13.38
N ILE A 6 -26.93 -30.81 -13.06
CA ILE A 6 -26.56 -30.55 -11.66
C ILE A 6 -26.17 -29.07 -11.53
N LEU A 7 -27.18 -28.23 -11.33
CA LEU A 7 -27.09 -26.87 -10.81
C LEU A 7 -28.29 -26.74 -9.89
N GLN A 8 -28.05 -26.54 -8.59
CA GLN A 8 -28.94 -26.02 -7.53
C GLN A 8 -28.63 -26.76 -6.22
N ASP A 9 -27.74 -26.23 -5.37
CA ASP A 9 -27.82 -26.47 -3.90
C ASP A 9 -26.85 -25.69 -2.98
N THR A 10 -26.35 -24.49 -3.35
CA THR A 10 -25.50 -23.72 -2.42
C THR A 10 -26.04 -22.34 -2.01
N THR A 11 -27.29 -22.01 -2.36
CA THR A 11 -27.94 -20.73 -2.00
C THR A 11 -28.70 -20.80 -0.67
N ALA A 12 -28.04 -21.23 0.43
CA ALA A 12 -28.71 -21.32 1.74
C ALA A 12 -27.80 -21.08 2.96
N ALA A 13 -26.80 -20.18 2.88
CA ALA A 13 -25.94 -19.86 4.03
C ALA A 13 -25.68 -18.34 4.23
N ILE A 14 -26.67 -17.48 3.92
CA ILE A 14 -26.53 -16.01 4.00
C ILE A 14 -27.32 -15.36 5.16
N ASN A 15 -28.18 -16.08 5.90
CA ASN A 15 -29.04 -15.47 6.92
C ASN A 15 -28.87 -16.07 8.33
N ALA A 16 -27.82 -15.68 9.07
CA ALA A 16 -27.77 -15.85 10.54
C ALA A 16 -26.62 -15.09 11.25
N VAL A 17 -26.44 -13.78 11.04
CA VAL A 17 -25.64 -12.95 11.98
C VAL A 17 -26.27 -11.57 12.13
N ARG A 18 -27.40 -11.51 12.85
CA ARG A 18 -27.99 -10.27 13.37
C ARG A 18 -28.26 -10.47 14.86
N GLY A 19 -27.42 -9.88 15.70
CA GLY A 19 -27.62 -9.90 17.16
C GLY A 19 -26.33 -9.79 17.94
N GLY A 20 -25.60 -8.68 17.79
CA GLY A 20 -24.42 -8.37 18.59
C GLY A 20 -24.49 -6.93 19.09
N THR A 21 -24.95 -6.75 20.32
CA THR A 21 -24.98 -5.49 21.06
C THR A 21 -23.57 -5.02 21.39
N PHE A 22 -23.18 -3.85 20.88
CA PHE A 22 -21.95 -3.12 21.24
C PHE A 22 -22.03 -2.58 22.69
N PRO A 23 -21.10 -2.92 23.59
CA PRO A 23 -20.96 -2.16 24.83
C PRO A 23 -20.19 -0.85 24.59
N ARG A 24 -20.66 0.17 25.30
CA ARG A 24 -20.28 1.58 25.21
C ARG A 24 -18.87 1.84 25.75
N SER A 25 -18.28 2.91 25.21
CA SER A 25 -17.03 3.56 25.60
C SER A 25 -16.88 3.78 27.11
N CYS A 26 -15.68 3.48 27.65
CA CYS A 26 -15.22 4.01 28.93
C CYS A 26 -14.27 5.19 28.69
N PRO A 27 -14.45 6.34 29.33
CA PRO A 27 -13.50 7.46 29.27
C PRO A 27 -12.47 7.40 30.41
N GLY A 28 -11.23 7.74 30.08
CA GLY A 28 -10.30 8.47 30.95
C GLY A 28 -9.58 7.70 32.06
N LYS A 29 -8.26 7.51 31.89
CA LYS A 29 -7.29 7.67 32.98
C LYS A 29 -6.01 8.35 32.46
N PRO A 30 -5.47 9.36 33.18
CA PRO A 30 -4.26 10.06 32.80
C PRO A 30 -2.99 9.30 33.23
N LEU A 31 -1.92 9.50 32.47
CA LEU A 31 -0.56 9.00 32.73
C LEU A 31 0.10 9.82 33.85
N PRO A 32 0.89 9.21 34.76
CA PRO A 32 1.71 9.97 35.70
C PRO A 32 3.02 10.43 35.07
N MET A 33 3.27 11.73 35.21
CA MET A 33 4.57 12.39 35.05
C MET A 33 5.49 11.98 36.22
N GLY A 34 6.69 11.51 35.90
CA GLY A 34 7.76 11.27 36.87
C GLY A 34 8.85 12.32 36.74
N GLU A 35 8.82 13.32 37.62
CA GLU A 35 9.96 14.18 37.93
C GLU A 35 11.00 13.39 38.74
N ILE A 36 12.27 13.50 38.38
CA ILE A 36 13.37 13.37 39.34
C ILE A 36 14.52 14.27 38.88
N GLY A 37 14.63 15.41 39.57
CA GLY A 37 15.83 16.23 39.60
C GLY A 37 16.88 15.63 40.54
N GLY A 38 18.14 16.02 40.35
CA GLY A 38 19.23 15.61 41.22
C GLY A 38 20.59 16.04 40.71
N SER A 39 20.83 17.36 40.67
CA SER A 39 22.15 17.97 40.53
C SER A 39 22.90 17.84 41.85
N PHE A 40 24.12 17.29 41.87
CA PHE A 40 25.13 17.61 42.88
C PHE A 40 26.54 17.54 42.28
N ALA A 41 27.35 18.49 42.72
CA ALA A 41 28.58 18.96 42.12
C ALA A 41 29.83 18.46 42.86
N VAL A 42 30.96 18.47 42.13
CA VAL A 42 32.32 18.88 42.53
C VAL A 42 33.03 18.15 43.70
N GLY A 43 34.22 17.64 43.40
CA GLY A 43 35.28 17.34 44.37
C GLY A 43 36.63 17.13 43.69
N ILE A 44 37.58 18.02 43.98
CA ILE A 44 38.90 18.21 43.35
C ILE A 44 40.04 17.67 44.24
N LEU A 45 41.08 17.12 43.59
CA LEU A 45 42.54 16.98 43.92
C LEU A 45 43.14 16.31 45.17
N TYR A 46 44.36 15.81 44.91
CA TYR A 46 45.53 15.43 45.73
C TYR A 46 45.62 13.95 46.11
N GLY A 47 46.75 13.24 46.01
CA GLY A 47 48.12 13.57 45.63
C GLY A 47 48.97 12.28 45.53
N LEU A 48 50.25 12.45 45.17
CA LEU A 48 51.32 11.45 45.09
C LEU A 48 51.40 10.51 46.31
N ASP A 49 51.88 9.26 46.17
CA ASP A 49 53.30 8.91 46.35
C ASP A 49 53.57 7.38 46.28
N VAL A 50 54.84 7.09 46.05
CA VAL A 50 55.63 5.89 45.75
C VAL A 50 55.51 4.72 46.76
N ALA A 51 55.60 3.46 46.27
CA ALA A 51 56.66 2.49 46.65
C ALA A 51 56.33 1.00 46.37
N ARG A 52 57.29 0.37 45.66
CA ARG A 52 57.77 -1.03 45.60
C ARG A 52 57.14 -2.10 46.52
N ARG A 53 57.03 -3.32 45.95
CA ARG A 53 57.65 -4.62 46.39
C ARG A 53 56.70 -5.78 46.00
N SER A 54 56.98 -6.53 44.92
CA SER A 54 57.75 -7.79 44.91
C SER A 54 57.10 -8.97 45.66
N LEU A 55 56.95 -10.05 44.89
CA LEU A 55 56.81 -11.49 45.19
C LEU A 55 55.45 -12.15 44.95
N ALA A 56 55.57 -13.21 44.15
CA ALA A 56 54.54 -14.06 43.59
C ALA A 56 53.82 -14.93 44.62
N ARG A 57 52.56 -15.25 44.32
CA ARG A 57 51.95 -16.55 44.66
C ARG A 57 51.03 -17.00 43.51
N THR A 58 51.33 -18.19 43.02
CA THR A 58 50.53 -19.02 42.13
C THR A 58 49.37 -19.67 42.90
N ALA A 59 48.18 -19.72 42.29
CA ALA A 59 47.14 -20.75 42.49
C ALA A 59 46.04 -20.62 41.41
N PRO A 60 45.28 -21.69 41.09
CA PRO A 60 44.81 -22.01 39.73
C PRO A 60 43.29 -21.85 39.48
N ASP A 61 42.92 -22.01 38.20
CA ASP A 61 41.61 -22.44 37.64
C ASP A 61 40.32 -21.75 38.11
N MET A 62 39.84 -20.80 37.30
CA MET A 62 38.42 -20.42 37.22
C MET A 62 38.03 -20.10 35.76
N GLU A 63 37.63 -21.15 35.07
CA GLU A 63 36.43 -21.24 34.24
C GLU A 63 36.07 -20.03 33.34
N PHE A 64 36.30 -20.24 32.04
CA PHE A 64 35.64 -19.52 30.95
C PHE A 64 34.12 -19.57 31.14
N CYS A 65 33.48 -18.44 31.44
CA CYS A 65 32.05 -18.27 31.18
C CYS A 65 31.66 -16.79 31.08
N LEU A 66 32.13 -16.10 30.04
CA LEU A 66 31.41 -14.95 29.49
C LEU A 66 30.24 -15.50 28.68
N ALA A 67 29.17 -15.92 29.38
CA ALA A 67 27.90 -16.16 28.73
C ALA A 67 27.34 -14.80 28.30
N VAL A 68 27.47 -14.48 27.02
CA VAL A 68 26.70 -13.42 26.38
C VAL A 68 25.25 -13.85 26.47
N ALA A 69 24.53 -13.30 27.44
CA ALA A 69 23.09 -13.41 27.52
C ALA A 69 22.50 -12.63 26.34
N PHE A 70 22.35 -13.29 25.20
CA PHE A 70 21.47 -12.82 24.13
C PHE A 70 20.04 -12.85 24.67
N THR A 71 19.59 -11.73 25.18
CA THR A 71 18.20 -11.49 25.56
C THR A 71 17.33 -11.72 24.33
N LYS A 72 16.48 -12.76 24.39
CA LYS A 72 15.47 -13.11 23.38
C LYS A 72 14.31 -12.10 23.30
N GLU A 73 14.60 -10.80 23.47
CA GLU A 73 13.59 -9.73 23.41
C GLU A 73 13.57 -9.03 22.03
N GLU A 74 14.64 -9.11 21.23
CA GLU A 74 14.68 -8.49 19.88
C GLU A 74 13.74 -9.16 18.84
N SER A 75 13.28 -10.39 19.09
CA SER A 75 12.53 -11.15 18.07
C SER A 75 11.06 -10.75 17.90
N PHE A 76 10.43 -10.12 18.89
CA PHE A 76 9.02 -9.73 18.78
C PHE A 76 8.85 -8.28 18.29
N GLU A 77 9.70 -7.33 18.69
CA GLU A 77 9.62 -5.95 18.20
C GLU A 77 10.09 -5.81 16.74
N THR A 78 11.20 -6.47 16.37
CA THR A 78 11.66 -6.52 14.97
C THR A 78 10.63 -7.21 14.05
N ALA A 79 9.80 -8.07 14.64
CA ALA A 79 8.70 -8.71 13.93
C ALA A 79 7.52 -7.75 13.65
N SER A 80 7.26 -6.87 14.61
CA SER A 80 6.51 -5.62 14.46
C SER A 80 6.65 -4.93 13.13
N GLU A 81 7.93 -4.66 12.85
CA GLU A 81 8.38 -3.51 12.09
C GLU A 81 8.46 -3.75 10.58
N THR A 82 8.41 -5.01 10.15
CA THR A 82 8.62 -5.40 8.75
C THR A 82 7.33 -5.66 7.97
N LEU A 83 6.17 -5.58 8.61
CA LEU A 83 4.88 -5.61 7.90
C LEU A 83 4.60 -4.21 7.34
N LEU A 84 4.76 -4.05 6.03
CA LEU A 84 4.40 -2.78 5.40
C LEU A 84 2.87 -2.55 5.51
N PRO A 85 2.46 -1.29 5.81
CA PRO A 85 1.05 -0.94 5.86
C PRO A 85 0.41 -1.13 4.48
N ASP A 86 -0.89 -1.38 4.49
CA ASP A 86 -1.67 -1.55 3.26
C ASP A 86 -1.65 -0.28 2.42
N ARG A 87 -1.58 -0.48 1.09
CA ARG A 87 -1.76 0.63 0.15
C ARG A 87 -3.21 1.12 0.24
N PRO A 88 -3.46 2.44 0.31
CA PRO A 88 -4.82 2.94 0.35
C PRO A 88 -5.55 2.57 -0.95
N VAL A 89 -6.77 2.05 -0.82
CA VAL A 89 -7.68 1.82 -1.94
C VAL A 89 -8.58 3.04 -2.06
N SER A 90 -8.79 3.53 -3.27
CA SER A 90 -9.67 4.67 -3.50
C SER A 90 -11.14 4.32 -3.19
N PRO A 91 -11.93 5.30 -2.73
CA PRO A 91 -13.35 5.09 -2.44
C PRO A 91 -14.23 5.08 -3.70
N HIS A 92 -13.66 5.39 -4.86
CA HIS A 92 -14.39 5.50 -6.12
C HIS A 92 -14.63 4.12 -6.76
N PRO A 93 -15.66 3.97 -7.61
CA PRO A 93 -15.87 2.75 -8.37
C PRO A 93 -14.63 2.35 -9.18
N ASN A 94 -14.23 1.08 -9.12
CA ASN A 94 -13.08 0.64 -9.90
C ASN A 94 -13.49 0.29 -11.33
N LEU A 95 -13.70 1.30 -12.17
CA LEU A 95 -13.97 1.09 -13.60
C LEU A 95 -12.66 0.72 -14.30
N VAL A 96 -12.66 -0.39 -15.04
CA VAL A 96 -11.48 -0.89 -15.76
C VAL A 96 -11.82 -1.22 -17.21
N THR A 97 -10.85 -1.05 -18.10
CA THR A 97 -10.93 -1.53 -19.48
C THR A 97 -10.54 -3.01 -19.55
N GLU A 98 -10.81 -3.67 -20.68
CA GLU A 98 -10.34 -5.05 -20.90
C GLU A 98 -8.81 -5.18 -20.82
N ALA A 99 -8.10 -4.18 -21.34
CA ALA A 99 -6.64 -4.15 -21.30
C ALA A 99 -6.13 -3.98 -19.87
N GLY A 100 -6.77 -3.11 -19.09
CA GLY A 100 -6.41 -2.90 -17.70
C GLY A 100 -6.71 -4.04 -16.77
N LEU A 101 -7.84 -4.71 -16.95
CA LEU A 101 -8.15 -5.92 -16.18
C LEU A 101 -7.06 -6.97 -16.38
N LYS A 102 -6.67 -7.23 -17.64
CA LYS A 102 -5.55 -8.13 -17.97
C LYS A 102 -4.23 -7.67 -17.36
N ALA A 103 -3.96 -6.35 -17.35
CA ALA A 103 -2.77 -5.80 -16.72
C ALA A 103 -2.76 -6.00 -15.20
N LEU A 104 -3.91 -5.81 -14.53
CA LEU A 104 -4.07 -6.07 -13.10
C LEU A 104 -3.88 -7.55 -12.75
N GLU A 105 -4.45 -8.45 -13.55
CA GLU A 105 -4.25 -9.90 -13.41
C GLU A 105 -2.78 -10.29 -13.57
N LEU A 106 -2.10 -9.73 -14.58
CA LEU A 106 -0.68 -9.95 -14.80
C LEU A 106 0.16 -9.46 -13.61
N GLN A 107 -0.11 -8.24 -13.11
CA GLN A 107 0.57 -7.70 -11.93
C GLN A 107 0.32 -8.56 -10.69
N PHE A 108 -0.89 -9.09 -10.52
CA PHE A 108 -1.22 -9.98 -9.41
C PHE A 108 -0.42 -11.28 -9.48
N GLN A 109 -0.32 -11.86 -10.68
CA GLN A 109 0.46 -13.07 -10.91
C GLN A 109 1.96 -12.84 -10.67
N GLN A 110 2.51 -11.72 -11.15
CA GLN A 110 3.91 -11.33 -10.90
C GLN A 110 4.20 -11.13 -9.41
N ALA A 111 3.29 -10.46 -8.69
CA ALA A 111 3.41 -10.29 -7.24
C ALA A 111 3.34 -11.65 -6.51
N ARG A 112 2.54 -12.59 -7.01
CA ARG A 112 2.45 -13.94 -6.46
C ARG A 112 3.75 -14.71 -6.64
N GLU A 113 4.30 -14.70 -7.85
CA GLU A 113 5.57 -15.35 -8.16
C GLU A 113 6.72 -14.76 -7.35
N ALA A 114 6.77 -13.43 -7.20
CA ALA A 114 7.76 -12.77 -6.36
C ALA A 114 7.63 -13.16 -4.88
N TYR A 115 6.40 -13.32 -4.37
CA TYR A 115 6.16 -13.80 -3.01
C TYR A 115 6.64 -15.25 -2.84
N ASP A 116 6.24 -16.14 -3.76
CA ASP A 116 6.58 -17.56 -3.69
C ASP A 116 8.10 -17.75 -3.79
N ALA A 117 8.78 -17.02 -4.69
CA ALA A 117 10.24 -17.00 -4.78
C ALA A 117 10.89 -16.50 -3.47
N ALA A 118 10.44 -15.38 -2.92
CA ALA A 118 10.95 -14.85 -1.66
C ALA A 118 10.71 -15.79 -0.47
N SER A 119 9.63 -16.58 -0.49
CA SER A 119 9.27 -17.50 0.60
C SER A 119 10.26 -18.67 0.76
N THR A 120 10.95 -19.05 -0.32
CA THR A 120 11.94 -20.15 -0.32
C THR A 120 13.28 -19.79 0.30
N ILE A 121 13.52 -18.51 0.61
CA ILE A 121 14.76 -18.05 1.25
C ILE A 121 14.87 -18.69 2.64
N GLU A 122 16.03 -19.26 3.00
CA GLU A 122 16.25 -19.94 4.28
C GLU A 122 16.40 -18.97 5.46
N ASP A 123 17.09 -17.85 5.26
CA ASP A 123 17.26 -16.82 6.27
C ASP A 123 15.90 -16.16 6.60
N VAL A 124 15.50 -16.23 7.88
CA VAL A 124 14.20 -15.76 8.34
C VAL A 124 14.05 -14.24 8.20
N ASN A 125 15.11 -13.48 8.48
CA ASN A 125 15.09 -12.03 8.43
C ASN A 125 15.07 -11.54 6.99
N GLU A 126 15.84 -12.18 6.11
CA GLU A 126 15.85 -11.85 4.69
C GLU A 126 14.54 -12.22 4.01
N ARG A 127 14.04 -13.45 4.23
CA ARG A 127 12.72 -13.89 3.74
C ARG A 127 11.63 -12.89 4.10
N ARG A 128 11.64 -12.41 5.35
CA ARG A 128 10.67 -11.44 5.83
C ARG A 128 10.74 -10.11 5.09
N ARG A 129 11.94 -9.56 4.91
CA ARG A 129 12.14 -8.30 4.17
C ARG A 129 11.70 -8.43 2.71
N GLN A 130 12.06 -9.54 2.07
CA GLN A 130 11.77 -9.80 0.66
C GLN A 130 10.29 -10.11 0.41
N THR A 131 9.62 -10.81 1.33
CA THR A 131 8.18 -11.15 1.20
C THR A 131 7.26 -9.97 1.50
N ALA A 132 7.71 -8.96 2.25
CA ALA A 132 6.83 -7.90 2.72
C ALA A 132 6.24 -7.02 1.59
N ASN A 133 7.03 -6.70 0.57
CA ASN A 133 6.57 -5.92 -0.59
C ASN A 133 5.60 -6.73 -1.48
N PRO A 134 5.94 -7.94 -1.97
CA PRO A 134 5.00 -8.78 -2.72
C PRO A 134 3.70 -9.07 -1.97
N LEU A 135 3.78 -9.32 -0.66
CA LEU A 135 2.59 -9.57 0.15
C LEU A 135 1.67 -8.35 0.24
N ARG A 136 2.24 -7.14 0.41
CA ARG A 136 1.45 -5.89 0.36
C ARG A 136 0.77 -5.73 -0.99
N ASP A 137 1.47 -6.03 -2.06
CA ASP A 137 1.00 -5.85 -3.42
C ASP A 137 -0.12 -6.85 -3.75
N LEU A 138 0.01 -8.10 -3.32
CA LEU A 138 -1.05 -9.11 -3.39
C LEU A 138 -2.32 -8.67 -2.69
N ARG A 139 -2.22 -8.10 -1.47
CA ARG A 139 -3.41 -7.61 -0.73
C ARG A 139 -4.09 -6.46 -1.48
N TYR A 140 -3.32 -5.51 -2.01
CA TYR A 140 -3.83 -4.38 -2.79
C TYR A 140 -4.51 -4.86 -4.08
N LEU A 141 -3.80 -5.64 -4.90
CA LEU A 141 -4.29 -6.11 -6.20
C LEU A 141 -5.50 -7.03 -6.05
N ALA A 142 -5.52 -7.93 -5.05
CA ALA A 142 -6.70 -8.75 -4.76
C ALA A 142 -7.93 -7.91 -4.38
N ALA A 143 -7.73 -6.79 -3.67
CA ALA A 143 -8.81 -5.87 -3.36
C ALA A 143 -9.33 -5.16 -4.62
N ARG A 144 -8.44 -4.68 -5.49
CA ARG A 144 -8.80 -4.01 -6.76
C ARG A 144 -9.49 -4.96 -7.74
N LEU A 145 -9.00 -6.19 -7.91
CA LEU A 145 -9.61 -7.19 -8.78
C LEU A 145 -11.02 -7.57 -8.31
N ARG A 146 -11.25 -7.65 -7.00
CA ARG A 146 -12.58 -7.95 -6.45
C ARG A 146 -13.61 -6.84 -6.71
N THR A 147 -13.18 -5.59 -6.76
CA THR A 147 -14.06 -4.43 -7.00
C THR A 147 -14.06 -3.97 -8.46
N ALA A 148 -13.29 -4.63 -9.33
CA ALA A 148 -13.13 -4.23 -10.73
C ALA A 148 -14.44 -4.42 -11.51
N HIS A 149 -14.87 -3.34 -12.16
CA HIS A 149 -16.04 -3.29 -13.03
C HIS A 149 -15.56 -3.08 -14.46
N LEU A 150 -15.68 -4.15 -15.26
CA LEU A 150 -15.29 -4.11 -16.66
C LEU A 150 -16.27 -3.23 -17.46
N VAL A 151 -15.74 -2.21 -18.13
CA VAL A 151 -16.48 -1.37 -19.05
C VAL A 151 -15.85 -1.52 -20.45
N PRO A 152 -16.61 -1.97 -21.45
CA PRO A 152 -16.11 -2.10 -22.81
C PRO A 152 -15.87 -0.72 -23.44
N ASP A 153 -15.04 -0.69 -24.47
CA ASP A 153 -14.78 0.53 -25.22
C ASP A 153 -16.06 1.07 -25.90
N PRO A 154 -16.23 2.40 -25.95
CA PRO A 154 -17.43 3.02 -26.47
C PRO A 154 -17.53 2.80 -27.99
N THR A 155 -18.70 2.41 -28.46
CA THR A 155 -18.96 2.19 -29.89
C THR A 155 -19.30 3.49 -30.64
N SER A 156 -19.72 4.53 -29.91
CA SER A 156 -19.99 5.86 -30.46
C SER A 156 -18.90 6.84 -30.06
N THR A 157 -18.52 7.70 -30.99
CA THR A 157 -17.57 8.80 -30.82
C THR A 157 -18.27 10.16 -30.78
N ASP A 158 -19.60 10.19 -30.63
CA ASP A 158 -20.37 11.44 -30.63
C ASP A 158 -20.18 12.22 -29.32
N VAL A 159 -20.02 11.47 -28.23
CA VAL A 159 -19.92 12.00 -26.86
C VAL A 159 -18.75 11.34 -26.15
N VAL A 160 -18.02 12.13 -25.36
CA VAL A 160 -16.94 11.63 -24.52
C VAL A 160 -17.48 10.67 -23.46
N ALA A 161 -17.03 9.43 -23.51
CA ALA A 161 -17.36 8.38 -22.56
C ALA A 161 -16.09 7.74 -21.94
N PHE A 162 -16.30 6.83 -21.00
CA PHE A 162 -15.22 5.99 -20.49
C PHE A 162 -14.64 5.15 -21.64
N GLY A 163 -13.31 5.08 -21.73
CA GLY A 163 -12.60 4.40 -22.81
C GLY A 163 -12.32 5.30 -24.03
N SER A 164 -13.03 6.42 -24.20
CA SER A 164 -12.83 7.35 -25.32
C SER A 164 -11.47 8.05 -25.27
N THR A 165 -10.93 8.31 -26.44
CA THR A 165 -9.75 9.14 -26.64
C THR A 165 -10.20 10.55 -27.02
N VAL A 166 -9.85 11.53 -26.19
CA VAL A 166 -10.28 12.92 -26.37
C VAL A 166 -9.07 13.78 -26.71
N THR A 167 -9.17 14.53 -27.79
CA THR A 167 -8.21 15.56 -28.15
C THR A 167 -8.80 16.92 -27.84
N PHE A 168 -8.12 17.69 -27.01
CA PHE A 168 -8.55 19.04 -26.63
C PHE A 168 -7.42 20.05 -26.77
N ARG A 169 -7.80 21.31 -26.98
CA ARG A 169 -6.92 22.47 -27.04
C ARG A 169 -7.10 23.31 -25.80
N ARG A 170 -5.99 23.74 -25.20
CA ARG A 170 -5.96 24.71 -24.11
C ARG A 170 -5.87 26.13 -24.64
N ASN A 171 -6.24 27.10 -23.81
CA ASN A 171 -6.09 28.53 -24.10
C ASN A 171 -4.65 28.98 -24.40
N ASP A 172 -3.64 28.22 -23.98
CA ASP A 172 -2.22 28.43 -24.30
C ASP A 172 -1.84 27.96 -25.72
N GLY A 173 -2.80 27.44 -26.48
CA GLY A 173 -2.64 26.92 -27.83
C GLY A 173 -2.14 25.48 -27.90
N ARG A 174 -1.84 24.82 -26.76
CA ARG A 174 -1.37 23.43 -26.75
C ARG A 174 -2.53 22.48 -27.01
N VAL A 175 -2.29 21.53 -27.90
CA VAL A 175 -3.20 20.42 -28.17
C VAL A 175 -2.69 19.20 -27.43
N GLN A 176 -3.57 18.54 -26.67
CA GLN A 176 -3.25 17.32 -25.94
C GLN A 176 -4.32 16.27 -26.22
N THR A 177 -3.88 15.02 -26.35
CA THR A 177 -4.75 13.87 -26.56
C THR A 177 -4.59 12.95 -25.37
N TYR A 178 -5.70 12.61 -24.73
CA TYR A 178 -5.73 11.65 -23.63
C TYR A 178 -6.86 10.66 -23.77
N ARG A 179 -6.60 9.41 -23.36
CA ARG A 179 -7.63 8.39 -23.19
C ARG A 179 -8.16 8.39 -21.78
N ILE A 180 -9.49 8.40 -21.62
CA ILE A 180 -10.13 8.32 -20.32
C ILE A 180 -10.23 6.86 -19.91
N VAL A 181 -9.52 6.48 -18.85
CA VAL A 181 -9.42 5.11 -18.34
C VAL A 181 -9.70 5.04 -16.85
N GLY A 182 -9.59 3.84 -16.28
CA GLY A 182 -9.68 3.59 -14.84
C GLY A 182 -8.55 4.22 -14.04
N GLU A 183 -8.73 4.35 -12.72
CA GLU A 183 -7.68 4.85 -11.83
C GLU A 183 -6.41 3.98 -11.84
N ASP A 184 -6.57 2.65 -11.94
CA ASP A 184 -5.45 1.72 -11.91
C ASP A 184 -4.61 1.74 -13.21
N GLU A 185 -5.18 2.23 -14.31
CA GLU A 185 -4.58 2.22 -15.65
C GLU A 185 -4.07 3.61 -16.08
N ALA A 186 -4.40 4.65 -15.33
CA ALA A 186 -4.14 6.02 -15.69
C ALA A 186 -2.65 6.36 -15.56
N ASP A 187 -2.03 6.68 -16.69
CA ASP A 187 -0.68 7.21 -16.78
C ASP A 187 -0.66 8.46 -17.68
N PRO A 188 -0.60 9.66 -17.10
CA PRO A 188 -0.53 10.91 -17.86
C PRO A 188 0.67 10.99 -18.81
N LYS A 189 1.76 10.24 -18.54
CA LYS A 189 2.93 10.20 -19.42
C LYS A 189 2.69 9.32 -20.65
N ALA A 190 1.88 8.27 -20.51
CA ALA A 190 1.45 7.41 -21.60
C ALA A 190 0.24 7.97 -22.37
N GLY A 191 -0.30 9.12 -21.94
CA GLY A 191 -1.47 9.73 -22.57
C GLY A 191 -2.79 9.13 -22.10
N SER A 192 -2.86 8.57 -20.89
CA SER A 192 -4.11 8.11 -20.28
C SER A 192 -4.40 8.86 -18.98
N ILE A 193 -5.66 9.20 -18.74
CA ILE A 193 -6.11 9.93 -17.54
C ILE A 193 -7.24 9.16 -16.86
N SER A 194 -7.24 9.21 -15.52
CA SER A 194 -8.33 8.60 -14.75
C SER A 194 -9.63 9.37 -14.97
N TYR A 195 -10.73 8.65 -15.10
CA TYR A 195 -12.07 9.21 -15.16
C TYR A 195 -12.45 10.06 -13.92
N VAL A 196 -11.78 9.84 -12.77
CA VAL A 196 -11.99 10.61 -11.54
C VAL A 196 -11.28 11.97 -11.55
N SER A 197 -10.33 12.16 -12.48
CA SER A 197 -9.63 13.43 -12.64
C SER A 197 -10.62 14.60 -12.86
N PRO A 198 -10.38 15.78 -12.26
CA PRO A 198 -11.25 16.94 -12.46
C PRO A 198 -11.44 17.28 -13.95
N VAL A 199 -10.39 17.14 -14.76
CA VAL A 199 -10.44 17.39 -16.19
C VAL A 199 -11.32 16.35 -16.90
N ALA A 200 -11.14 15.07 -16.60
CA ALA A 200 -11.94 14.01 -17.21
C ALA A 200 -13.43 14.19 -16.89
N ARG A 201 -13.78 14.48 -15.62
CA ARG A 201 -15.17 14.69 -15.19
C ARG A 201 -15.88 15.84 -15.91
N LEU A 202 -15.15 16.88 -16.33
CA LEU A 202 -15.70 18.00 -17.09
C LEU A 202 -15.91 17.65 -18.56
N LEU A 203 -15.03 16.81 -19.12
CA LEU A 203 -15.11 16.35 -20.51
C LEU A 203 -16.17 15.26 -20.70
N MET A 204 -16.41 14.42 -19.69
CA MET A 204 -17.42 13.36 -19.74
C MET A 204 -18.80 13.90 -20.12
N GLY A 205 -19.43 13.31 -21.14
CA GLY A 205 -20.76 13.71 -21.60
C GLY A 205 -20.78 14.91 -22.56
N LYS A 206 -19.63 15.42 -22.98
CA LYS A 206 -19.50 16.53 -23.96
C LYS A 206 -19.29 16.01 -25.38
N ALA A 207 -19.62 16.85 -26.36
CA ALA A 207 -19.43 16.55 -27.77
C ALA A 207 -18.20 17.28 -28.33
N ALA A 208 -17.77 16.87 -29.54
CA ALA A 208 -16.75 17.61 -30.26
C ALA A 208 -17.23 19.03 -30.57
N GLY A 209 -16.39 20.03 -30.31
CA GLY A 209 -16.70 21.46 -30.43
C GLY A 209 -17.14 22.13 -29.13
N ASP A 210 -17.41 21.37 -28.07
CA ASP A 210 -17.73 21.97 -26.76
C ASP A 210 -16.49 22.52 -26.06
N ALA A 211 -16.66 23.63 -25.34
CA ALA A 211 -15.65 24.21 -24.46
C ALA A 211 -16.04 24.02 -22.98
N VAL A 212 -15.05 23.69 -22.14
CA VAL A 212 -15.20 23.52 -20.69
C VAL A 212 -14.08 24.22 -19.93
N GLU A 213 -14.38 24.74 -18.74
CA GLU A 213 -13.40 25.41 -17.89
C GLU A 213 -12.89 24.47 -16.80
N ALA A 214 -11.57 24.27 -16.74
CA ALA A 214 -10.89 23.47 -15.71
C ALA A 214 -9.82 24.32 -15.00
N GLY A 215 -10.09 24.73 -13.77
CA GLY A 215 -9.11 25.44 -12.93
C GLY A 215 -8.62 26.77 -13.51
N GLY A 216 -9.51 27.53 -14.18
CA GLY A 216 -9.17 28.80 -14.84
C GLY A 216 -8.52 28.65 -16.21
N GLN A 217 -8.46 27.42 -16.76
CA GLN A 217 -8.08 27.17 -18.15
C GLN A 217 -9.31 26.72 -18.95
N GLU A 218 -9.49 27.30 -20.14
CA GLU A 218 -10.49 26.85 -21.09
C GLU A 218 -9.93 25.70 -21.94
N LEU A 219 -10.73 24.63 -22.05
CA LEU A 219 -10.44 23.42 -22.80
C LEU A 219 -11.50 23.25 -23.87
N GLU A 220 -11.09 23.27 -25.13
CA GLU A 220 -11.98 23.06 -26.29
C GLU A 220 -11.75 21.67 -26.87
N ILE A 221 -12.83 20.89 -27.02
CA ILE A 221 -12.77 19.52 -27.55
C ILE A 221 -12.69 19.59 -29.07
N ILE A 222 -11.57 19.13 -29.65
CA ILE A 222 -11.35 19.12 -31.11
C ILE A 222 -11.89 17.84 -31.72
N ALA A 223 -11.60 16.70 -31.10
CA ALA A 223 -11.92 15.38 -31.65
C ALA A 223 -12.12 14.34 -30.55
N ILE A 224 -12.97 13.36 -30.84
CA ILE A 224 -13.25 12.19 -30.01
C ILE A 224 -13.02 10.95 -30.89
N ALA A 225 -12.31 9.96 -30.36
CA ALA A 225 -11.98 8.70 -31.03
C ALA A 225 -12.17 7.49 -30.11
#